data_AF-A0A179IGI5-F1
#
_entry.id   AF-A0A179IGI5-F1
#
_cell.length_a   1.000
_cell.length_b   1.000
_cell.length_c   1.000
_cell.angle_alpha   90.00
_cell.angle_beta   90.00
_cell.angle_gamma   90.00
#
_symmetry.space_group_name_H-M   'P 1'
#
loop_
_entity.id
_entity.type
_entity.pdbx_description
1 polymer ?
#
loop_
_entity_poly.entity_id
_entity_poly.type
_entity_poly.pdbx_seq_one_letter_code
_entity_poly.pdbx_strand_id
1 'polypeptide(L)'
;MSGNLTGFFYGTLMAPEVFFSVCYGTKSPPAAIQALHTFAPAVLGDYCRHRVQYADYPGIVPQAGASVRGVYVTGLTTANMKKLDDYEGSEYRLDTVKVRLDGDEQDTETKTYVFLFPKELEDGEWDFEEFKRDRMKLWTRNGYCEGDIKE
;
A
#
# COMPACT_ATOMS: atom_id res chain seq x y z
N MET A 1 -2.54 20.35 -9.99
CA MET A 1 -3.89 20.02 -9.50
C MET A 1 -3.76 18.74 -8.69
N SER A 2 -4.25 18.71 -7.45
CA SER A 2 -4.42 17.46 -6.71
C SER A 2 -5.41 16.57 -7.47
N GLY A 3 -5.21 15.26 -7.41
CA GLY A 3 -6.13 14.33 -8.05
C GLY A 3 -7.36 14.06 -7.18
N ASN A 4 -8.48 13.75 -7.83
CA ASN A 4 -9.74 13.45 -7.14
C ASN A 4 -9.92 11.95 -6.88
N LEU A 5 -8.92 11.12 -7.23
CA LEU A 5 -8.99 9.68 -7.02
C LEU A 5 -8.50 9.33 -5.62
N THR A 6 -8.99 8.20 -5.14
CA THR A 6 -8.71 7.67 -3.82
C THR A 6 -8.28 6.22 -3.96
N GLY A 7 -7.42 5.78 -3.04
CA GLY A 7 -6.92 4.41 -3.02
C GLY A 7 -6.83 3.89 -1.59
N PHE A 8 -7.05 2.59 -1.41
CA PHE A 8 -6.79 1.87 -0.17
C PHE A 8 -5.61 0.94 -0.38
N PHE A 9 -4.64 1.02 0.53
CA PHE A 9 -3.43 0.20 0.50
C PHE A 9 -3.27 -0.55 1.83
N TYR A 10 -2.89 -1.82 1.74
CA TYR A 10 -2.84 -2.75 2.87
C TYR A 10 -1.51 -3.50 3.00
N GLY A 11 -0.49 -3.05 2.25
CA GLY A 11 0.85 -3.65 2.20
C GLY A 11 1.95 -2.60 2.18
N THR A 12 2.91 -2.75 1.26
CA THR A 12 4.11 -1.89 1.19
C THR A 12 3.79 -0.40 0.98
N LEU A 13 2.75 -0.11 0.19
CA LEU A 13 2.28 1.25 -0.10
C LEU A 13 1.64 1.97 1.11
N MET A 14 1.45 1.28 2.24
CA MET A 14 1.06 1.93 3.50
C MET A 14 2.16 2.87 4.02
N ALA A 15 3.43 2.65 3.61
CA ALA A 15 4.53 3.55 3.92
C ALA A 15 4.57 4.71 2.90
N PRO A 16 4.43 5.98 3.33
CA PRO A 16 4.45 7.13 2.41
C PRO A 16 5.70 7.20 1.54
N GLU A 17 6.85 6.79 2.07
CA GLU A 17 8.12 6.75 1.32
C GLU A 17 8.06 5.82 0.10
N VAL A 18 7.41 4.65 0.25
CA VAL A 18 7.21 3.68 -0.84
C VAL A 18 6.27 4.29 -1.88
N PHE A 19 5.13 4.81 -1.42
CA PHE A 19 4.15 5.47 -2.28
C PHE A 19 4.78 6.61 -3.10
N PHE A 20 5.56 7.48 -2.47
CA PHE A 20 6.21 8.58 -3.17
C PHE A 20 7.32 8.09 -4.10
N SER A 21 8.07 7.06 -3.72
CA SER A 21 9.07 6.46 -4.60
C SER A 21 8.44 5.92 -5.88
N VAL A 22 7.27 5.26 -5.78
CA VAL A 22 6.54 4.73 -6.95
C VAL A 22 5.91 5.85 -7.78
N CYS A 23 5.16 6.76 -7.14
CA CYS A 23 4.41 7.80 -7.85
C CYS A 23 5.31 8.92 -8.40
N TYR A 24 6.41 9.25 -7.72
CA TYR A 24 7.25 10.43 -8.00
C TYR A 24 8.73 10.09 -8.27
N GLY A 25 9.16 8.84 -8.11
CA GLY A 25 10.56 8.45 -8.30
C GLY A 25 11.49 8.91 -7.18
N THR A 26 10.94 9.40 -6.06
CA THR A 26 11.72 9.87 -4.90
C THR A 26 10.98 9.56 -3.61
N LYS A 27 11.73 9.14 -2.58
CA LYS A 27 11.19 8.85 -1.24
C LYS A 27 10.72 10.11 -0.50
N SER A 28 11.30 11.26 -0.83
CA SER A 28 11.01 12.54 -0.18
C SER A 28 10.81 13.63 -1.24
N PRO A 29 9.62 13.69 -1.86
CA PRO A 29 9.30 14.77 -2.77
C PRO A 29 9.13 16.08 -1.98
N PRO A 30 9.17 17.26 -2.64
CA PRO A 30 8.97 18.54 -1.96
C PRO A 30 7.67 18.57 -1.15
N ALA A 31 7.64 19.33 -0.04
CA ALA A 31 6.47 19.41 0.85
C ALA A 31 5.16 19.77 0.12
N ALA A 32 5.26 20.59 -0.93
CA ALA A 32 4.11 20.94 -1.78
C ALA A 32 3.48 19.72 -2.48
N ILE A 33 4.28 18.71 -2.85
CA ILE A 33 3.80 17.46 -3.45
C ILE A 33 3.28 16.52 -2.37
N GLN A 34 3.95 16.45 -1.22
CA GLN A 34 3.48 15.63 -0.09
C GLN A 34 2.08 16.10 0.36
N ALA A 35 1.87 17.42 0.45
CA ALA A 35 0.60 18.03 0.81
C ALA A 35 -0.54 17.79 -0.20
N LEU A 36 -0.25 17.23 -1.39
CA LEU A 36 -1.30 16.83 -2.33
C LEU A 36 -1.97 15.52 -1.92
N HIS A 37 -1.35 14.71 -1.05
CA HIS A 37 -1.85 13.40 -0.64
C HIS A 37 -2.09 13.35 0.86
N THR A 38 -3.27 12.86 1.25
CA THR A 38 -3.59 12.62 2.66
C THR A 38 -3.65 11.13 2.89
N PHE A 39 -3.03 10.68 3.98
CA PHE A 39 -3.01 9.28 4.42
C PHE A 39 -3.83 9.18 5.72
N ALA A 40 -4.89 8.38 5.71
CA ALA A 40 -5.75 8.15 6.86
C ALA A 40 -5.87 6.65 7.16
N PRO A 41 -5.80 6.20 8.42
CA PRO A 41 -6.10 4.81 8.76
C PRO A 41 -7.51 4.41 8.33
N ALA A 42 -7.65 3.24 7.72
CA ALA A 42 -8.94 2.74 7.29
C ALA A 42 -9.02 1.21 7.41
N VAL A 43 -10.24 0.69 7.43
CA VAL A 43 -10.56 -0.74 7.52
C VAL A 43 -11.41 -1.14 6.33
N LEU A 44 -10.99 -2.19 5.63
CA LEU A 44 -11.75 -2.85 4.59
C LEU A 44 -12.43 -4.10 5.19
N GLY A 45 -13.76 -4.15 5.19
CA GLY A 45 -14.52 -5.31 5.64
C GLY A 45 -14.70 -6.35 4.53
N ASP A 46 -14.97 -7.60 4.90
CA ASP A 46 -15.20 -8.75 4.02
C ASP A 46 -14.01 -9.14 3.12
N TYR A 47 -12.80 -8.77 3.56
CA TYR A 47 -11.54 -9.20 2.96
C TYR A 47 -10.61 -9.75 4.05
N CYS A 48 -9.75 -10.69 3.67
CA CYS A 48 -8.67 -11.17 4.51
C CYS A 48 -7.33 -10.95 3.82
N ARG A 49 -6.31 -10.61 4.60
CA ARG A 49 -4.95 -10.35 4.12
C ARG A 49 -4.06 -11.56 4.41
N HIS A 50 -3.54 -12.16 3.35
CA HIS A 50 -2.65 -13.30 3.42
C HIS A 50 -1.27 -12.94 2.90
N ARG A 51 -0.27 -13.71 3.33
CA ARG A 51 1.06 -13.66 2.74
C ARG A 51 1.03 -14.39 1.39
N VAL A 52 1.61 -13.78 0.35
CA VAL A 52 1.82 -14.47 -0.94
C VAL A 52 3.01 -15.42 -0.78
N GLN A 53 2.83 -16.67 -1.23
CA GLN A 53 3.81 -17.74 -1.10
C GLN A 53 5.11 -17.37 -1.80
N TYR A 54 6.24 -17.58 -1.11
CA TYR A 54 7.58 -17.20 -1.60
C TYR A 54 7.80 -15.70 -1.88
N ALA A 55 6.87 -14.84 -1.45
CA ALA A 55 6.94 -13.40 -1.62
C ALA A 55 6.91 -12.66 -0.29
N ASP A 56 7.41 -11.42 -0.32
CA ASP A 56 7.47 -10.52 0.84
C ASP A 56 6.32 -9.51 0.86
N TYR A 57 5.35 -9.66 -0.04
CA TYR A 57 4.22 -8.76 -0.19
C TYR A 57 2.90 -9.49 0.13
N PRO A 58 1.91 -8.79 0.72
CA PRO A 58 0.61 -9.38 1.02
C PRO A 58 -0.35 -9.34 -0.17
N GLY A 59 -1.30 -10.27 -0.19
CA GLY A 59 -2.47 -10.25 -1.05
C GLY A 59 -3.75 -10.21 -0.22
N ILE A 60 -4.75 -9.44 -0.66
CA ILE A 60 -6.11 -9.57 -0.09
C ILE A 60 -6.99 -10.41 -0.98
N VAL A 61 -7.86 -11.19 -0.34
CA VAL A 61 -8.92 -11.97 -1.00
C VAL A 61 -10.25 -11.77 -0.28
N PRO A 62 -11.38 -11.86 -0.99
CA PRO A 62 -12.70 -11.78 -0.37
C PRO A 62 -12.89 -12.89 0.68
N GLN A 63 -13.23 -12.50 1.90
CA GLN A 63 -13.53 -13.41 3.00
C GLN A 63 -14.55 -12.75 3.93
N ALA A 64 -15.78 -13.26 3.90
CA ALA A 64 -16.88 -12.70 4.68
C ALA A 64 -16.59 -12.71 6.19
N GLY A 65 -16.85 -11.59 6.86
CA GLY A 65 -16.62 -11.42 8.30
C GLY A 65 -15.17 -11.20 8.70
N ALA A 66 -14.22 -11.24 7.77
CA ALA A 66 -12.85 -10.78 7.99
C ALA A 66 -12.75 -9.26 7.76
N SER A 67 -11.64 -8.67 8.22
CA SER A 67 -11.34 -7.27 7.94
C SER A 67 -9.86 -7.04 7.79
N VAL A 68 -9.48 -6.09 6.94
CA VAL A 68 -8.09 -5.70 6.68
C VAL A 68 -7.89 -4.25 7.09
N ARG A 69 -6.92 -4.01 7.96
CA ARG A 69 -6.46 -2.65 8.30
C ARG A 69 -5.43 -2.18 7.27
N GLY A 70 -5.61 -0.97 6.81
CA GLY A 70 -4.75 -0.34 5.83
C GLY A 70 -4.78 1.18 5.92
N VAL A 71 -4.36 1.83 4.85
CA VAL A 71 -4.30 3.27 4.73
C VAL A 71 -5.13 3.70 3.52
N TYR A 72 -6.06 4.60 3.76
CA TYR A 72 -6.79 5.33 2.74
C TYR A 72 -6.01 6.56 2.30
N VAL A 73 -5.81 6.71 0.99
CA VAL A 73 -5.02 7.77 0.38
C VAL A 73 -5.88 8.58 -0.57
N THR A 74 -5.91 9.89 -0.38
CA THR A 74 -6.56 10.84 -1.29
C THR A 74 -5.53 11.61 -2.09
N GLY A 75 -5.98 12.36 -3.11
CA GLY A 75 -5.08 13.18 -3.92
C GLY A 75 -4.50 12.48 -5.14
N LEU A 76 -4.94 11.24 -5.40
CA LEU A 76 -4.40 10.42 -6.47
C LEU A 76 -4.83 10.95 -7.84
N THR A 77 -3.84 11.18 -8.70
CA THR A 77 -4.07 11.53 -10.11
C THR A 77 -4.14 10.27 -10.96
N THR A 78 -4.69 10.35 -12.17
CA THR A 78 -4.67 9.24 -13.13
C THR A 78 -3.24 8.78 -13.44
N ALA A 79 -2.27 9.70 -13.42
CA ALA A 79 -0.86 9.36 -13.61
C ALA A 79 -0.30 8.55 -12.42
N ASN A 80 -0.68 8.89 -11.19
CA ASN A 80 -0.31 8.10 -10.02
C ASN A 80 -0.91 6.70 -10.10
N MET A 81 -2.21 6.60 -10.43
CA MET A 81 -2.89 5.31 -10.59
C MET A 81 -2.21 4.44 -11.64
N LYS A 82 -1.78 5.01 -12.77
CA LYS A 82 -1.05 4.24 -13.79
C LYS A 82 0.28 3.71 -13.25
N LYS A 83 1.05 4.52 -12.53
CA LYS A 83 2.33 4.08 -11.95
C LYS A 83 2.15 3.00 -10.88
N LEU A 84 1.08 3.10 -10.10
CA LEU A 84 0.71 2.08 -9.12
C LEU A 84 0.31 0.77 -9.82
N ASP A 85 -0.45 0.86 -10.91
CA ASP A 85 -0.80 -0.29 -11.75
C ASP A 85 0.45 -0.96 -12.35
N ASP A 86 1.39 -0.17 -12.86
CA ASP A 86 2.67 -0.66 -13.38
C ASP A 86 3.55 -1.29 -12.26
N TYR A 87 3.40 -0.85 -11.00
CA TYR A 87 4.17 -1.36 -9.84
C TYR A 87 3.60 -2.65 -9.25
N GLU A 88 2.29 -2.74 -9.10
CA GLU A 88 1.60 -3.93 -8.60
C GLU A 88 1.63 -5.06 -9.65
N GLY A 89 1.65 -4.70 -10.93
CA GLY A 89 1.76 -5.65 -12.03
C GLY A 89 0.47 -6.43 -12.27
N SER A 90 0.56 -7.45 -13.13
CA SER A 90 -0.60 -8.22 -13.59
C SER A 90 -1.13 -9.23 -12.57
N GLU A 91 -0.48 -9.38 -11.42
CA GLU A 91 -0.90 -10.28 -10.34
C GLU A 91 -2.07 -9.71 -9.52
N TYR A 92 -2.28 -8.40 -9.63
CA TYR A 92 -3.34 -7.69 -8.92
C TYR A 92 -4.33 -7.08 -9.91
N ARG A 93 -5.58 -7.03 -9.48
CA ARG A 93 -6.65 -6.31 -10.18
C ARG A 93 -7.13 -5.15 -9.33
N LEU A 94 -7.31 -4.00 -9.97
CA LEU A 94 -7.88 -2.83 -9.34
C LEU A 94 -9.40 -2.97 -9.22
N ASP A 95 -9.89 -3.10 -7.99
CA ASP A 95 -11.32 -3.21 -7.67
C ASP A 95 -11.80 -1.99 -6.88
N THR A 96 -13.07 -1.66 -7.04
CA THR A 96 -13.76 -0.66 -6.22
C THR A 96 -14.30 -1.32 -4.96
N VAL A 97 -13.91 -0.81 -3.79
CA VAL A 97 -14.29 -1.32 -2.48
C VAL A 97 -14.79 -0.19 -1.59
N LYS A 98 -15.46 -0.55 -0.49
CA LYS A 98 -15.89 0.39 0.55
C LYS A 98 -15.05 0.18 1.79
N VAL A 99 -14.43 1.25 2.28
CA VAL A 99 -13.59 1.23 3.48
C VAL A 99 -14.13 2.18 4.53
N ARG A 100 -13.98 1.82 5.79
CA ARG A 100 -14.33 2.67 6.92
C ARG A 100 -13.09 3.38 7.43
N LEU A 101 -13.08 4.71 7.38
CA LEU A 101 -11.99 5.49 7.97
C LEU A 101 -12.13 5.50 9.50
N ASP A 102 -11.02 5.57 10.20
CA ASP A 102 -11.03 5.64 11.67
C ASP A 102 -11.62 6.99 12.13
N GLY A 103 -12.71 6.93 12.89
CA GLY A 103 -13.47 8.11 13.32
C GLY A 103 -14.69 8.47 12.44
N ASP A 104 -14.88 7.79 11.31
CA ASP A 104 -16.06 7.98 10.45
C ASP A 104 -17.08 6.86 10.66
N GLU A 105 -18.37 7.23 10.70
CA GLU A 105 -19.47 6.27 10.78
C GLU A 105 -19.89 5.71 9.40
N GLN A 106 -19.46 6.36 8.31
CA GLN A 106 -19.82 5.98 6.94
C GLN A 106 -18.65 5.35 6.19
N ASP A 107 -18.98 4.31 5.43
CA ASP A 107 -18.03 3.68 4.53
C ASP A 107 -17.83 4.56 3.28
N THR A 108 -16.57 4.76 2.90
CA THR A 108 -16.15 5.55 1.75
C THR A 108 -15.74 4.63 0.60
N GLU A 109 -16.23 4.93 -0.60
CA GLU A 109 -15.86 4.18 -1.81
C GLU A 109 -14.46 4.57 -2.29
N THR A 110 -13.65 3.58 -2.62
CA THR A 110 -12.26 3.76 -3.04
C THR A 110 -11.78 2.60 -3.91
N LYS A 111 -10.55 2.70 -4.42
CA LYS A 111 -9.94 1.65 -5.22
C LYS A 111 -8.91 0.89 -4.41
N THR A 112 -8.86 -0.43 -4.54
CA THR A 112 -7.83 -1.26 -3.93
C THR A 112 -7.31 -2.26 -4.95
N TYR A 113 -6.09 -2.72 -4.76
CA TYR A 113 -5.56 -3.86 -5.50
C TYR A 113 -6.05 -5.15 -4.82
N VAL A 114 -6.52 -6.11 -5.58
CA VAL A 114 -6.98 -7.43 -5.10
C VAL A 114 -6.17 -8.49 -5.80
N PHE A 115 -5.64 -9.46 -5.05
CA PHE A 115 -4.76 -10.47 -5.61
C PHE A 115 -5.56 -11.48 -6.44
N LEU A 116 -5.07 -11.79 -7.64
CA LEU A 116 -5.78 -12.64 -8.60
C LEU A 116 -5.56 -14.14 -8.39
N PHE A 117 -4.49 -14.53 -7.69
CA PHE A 117 -4.07 -15.92 -7.57
C PHE A 117 -4.22 -16.45 -6.13
N PRO A 118 -5.45 -16.64 -5.60
CA PRO A 118 -5.66 -17.06 -4.22
C PRO A 118 -5.00 -18.40 -3.86
N LYS A 119 -4.65 -19.24 -4.84
CA LYS A 119 -3.93 -20.51 -4.65
C LYS A 119 -2.46 -20.34 -4.29
N GLU A 120 -1.91 -19.16 -4.51
CA GLU A 120 -0.53 -18.79 -4.17
C GLU A 120 -0.49 -18.03 -2.83
N LEU A 121 -1.58 -18.03 -2.07
CA LEU A 121 -1.61 -17.47 -0.73
C LEU A 121 -1.32 -18.56 0.30
N GLU A 122 -0.50 -18.21 1.28
CA GLU A 122 -0.28 -19.06 2.44
C GLU A 122 -1.47 -18.98 3.40
N ASP A 123 -1.71 -20.07 4.14
CA ASP A 123 -2.76 -20.14 5.17
C ASP A 123 -2.48 -19.24 6.38
N GLY A 124 -1.40 -18.45 6.36
CA GLY A 124 -0.99 -17.52 7.41
C GLY A 124 -1.45 -16.08 7.16
N GLU A 125 -1.97 -15.43 8.20
CA GLU A 125 -2.24 -13.99 8.20
C GLU A 125 -0.93 -13.21 8.09
N TRP A 126 -0.89 -12.19 7.22
CA TRP A 126 0.30 -11.36 7.08
C TRP A 126 0.36 -10.31 8.19
N ASP A 127 1.42 -10.37 8.99
CA ASP A 127 1.68 -9.44 10.09
C ASP A 127 2.41 -8.18 9.60
N PHE A 128 1.74 -7.03 9.75
CA PHE A 128 2.29 -5.73 9.37
C PHE A 128 3.45 -5.27 10.27
N GLU A 129 3.43 -5.61 11.56
CA GLU A 129 4.50 -5.25 12.49
C GLU A 129 5.77 -6.06 12.20
N GLU A 130 5.64 -7.32 11.78
CA GLU A 130 6.77 -8.13 11.30
C GLU A 130 7.39 -7.53 10.03
N PHE A 131 6.55 -7.13 9.06
CA PHE A 131 7.03 -6.44 7.86
C PHE A 131 7.74 -5.12 8.19
N LYS A 132 7.17 -4.30 9.07
CA LYS A 132 7.77 -3.03 9.47
C LYS A 132 9.13 -3.25 10.15
N ARG A 133 9.25 -4.28 11.00
CA ARG A 133 10.49 -4.62 11.71
C ARG A 133 11.59 -5.15 10.79
N ASP A 134 11.25 -6.05 9.86
CA ASP A 134 12.23 -6.75 9.03
C ASP A 134 12.57 -6.01 7.73
N ARG A 135 11.63 -5.26 7.15
CA ARG A 135 11.80 -4.62 5.83
C ARG A 135 12.11 -3.13 5.88
N MET A 136 11.88 -2.41 6.99
CA MET A 136 12.47 -1.07 7.15
C MET A 136 14.00 -1.16 7.00
N LYS A 137 14.63 -2.18 7.58
CA LYS A 137 16.09 -2.39 7.49
C LYS A 137 16.58 -2.74 6.09
N LEU A 138 15.81 -3.46 5.27
CA LEU A 138 16.18 -3.77 3.88
C LEU A 138 15.97 -2.59 2.93
N TRP A 139 14.94 -1.76 3.15
CA TRP A 139 14.70 -0.56 2.35
C TRP A 139 15.63 0.62 2.67
N THR A 140 16.25 0.62 3.87
CA THR A 140 17.40 1.49 4.18
C THR A 140 18.73 0.93 3.67
N ARG A 141 18.79 -0.35 3.26
CA ARG A 141 20.05 -1.08 2.97
C ARG A 141 20.15 -1.60 1.54
N ASN A 142 19.44 -1.01 0.59
CA ASN A 142 19.91 -1.01 -0.80
C ASN A 142 20.53 0.35 -1.10
N GLY A 143 21.67 0.58 -0.43
CA GLY A 143 22.57 1.66 -0.77
C GLY A 143 23.19 1.40 -2.14
N TYR A 144 23.14 2.41 -2.99
CA TYR A 144 24.35 2.76 -3.72
C TYR A 144 25.30 3.36 -2.67
N CYS A 145 26.20 2.54 -2.11
CA CYS A 145 27.36 2.96 -1.31
C CYS A 145 28.43 3.56 -2.26
N GLU A 146 29.38 4.41 -1.89
CA GLU A 146 30.28 4.31 -0.72
C GLU A 146 31.10 5.61 -0.59
N GLY A 147 31.55 5.90 0.64
CA GLY A 147 32.46 7.00 0.95
C GLY A 147 32.65 7.15 2.45
N ASP A 148 33.47 6.27 3.02
CA ASP A 148 33.80 6.10 4.44
C ASP A 148 34.06 7.39 5.23
N ILE A 149 33.51 7.44 6.43
CA ILE A 149 34.09 8.19 7.55
C ILE A 149 34.82 7.19 8.45
N LYS A 150 36.15 7.33 8.51
CA LYS A 150 36.96 6.85 9.63
C LYS A 150 37.61 8.05 10.30
N GLU A 151 37.16 8.23 11.54
CA GLU A 151 37.75 8.90 12.72
C GLU A 151 38.44 10.26 12.56
#